data_AF-H3G5W1-F1
#
_entry.id   AF-H3G5W1-F1
#
_cell.length_a   1.000
_cell.length_b   1.000
_cell.length_c   1.000
_cell.angle_alpha   90.00
_cell.angle_beta   90.00
_cell.angle_gamma   90.00
#
_symmetry.space_group_name_H-M   'P 1'
#
loop_
_entity.id
_entity.type
_entity.pdbx_description
1 polymer ?
#
loop_
_entity_poly.entity_id
_entity_poly.type
_entity_poly.pdbx_seq_one_letter_code
_entity_poly.pdbx_strand_id
1 'polypeptide(L)'
;DYYEVLGVARDASTAEIKRAFRKLSLKHHPDKNPGDESAAQKFAEVAGAYDVLSDEEKKTKYDRYGEEGLANAGGGGGHDPFDIFSQFFGG
;
A
#
# COMPACT_ATOMS: atom_id res chain seq x y z
N ASP A 1 3.89 -5.77 -7.13
CA ASP A 1 2.64 -6.53 -6.88
C ASP A 1 2.20 -6.30 -5.44
N TYR A 2 1.02 -5.73 -5.23
CA TYR A 2 0.51 -5.39 -3.89
C TYR A 2 0.29 -6.61 -2.98
N TYR A 3 -0.02 -7.77 -3.55
CA TYR A 3 -0.19 -8.99 -2.76
C TYR A 3 1.16 -9.46 -2.22
N GLU A 4 2.23 -9.36 -3.02
CA GLU A 4 3.60 -9.68 -2.58
C GLU A 4 4.11 -8.69 -1.53
N VAL A 5 3.82 -7.40 -1.68
CA VAL A 5 4.18 -6.36 -0.68
C VAL A 5 3.56 -6.67 0.68
N LEU A 6 2.28 -7.08 0.71
CA LEU A 6 1.62 -7.50 1.94
C LEU A 6 2.02 -8.92 2.38
N GLY A 7 2.71 -9.69 1.53
CA GLY A 7 3.07 -11.09 1.77
C GLY A 7 1.83 -11.99 1.90
N VAL A 8 0.78 -11.69 1.13
CA VAL A 8 -0.48 -12.44 1.12
C VAL A 8 -0.69 -13.05 -0.26
N ALA A 9 -1.53 -14.09 -0.33
CA ALA A 9 -1.89 -14.69 -1.61
C ALA A 9 -2.86 -13.80 -2.39
N ARG A 10 -2.92 -13.96 -3.72
CA ARG A 10 -3.82 -13.18 -4.59
C ARG A 10 -5.31 -13.43 -4.31
N ASP A 11 -5.64 -14.60 -3.76
CA ASP A 11 -6.98 -14.98 -3.30
C ASP A 11 -7.26 -14.55 -1.85
N ALA A 12 -6.33 -13.84 -1.20
CA ALA A 12 -6.49 -13.39 0.17
C ALA A 12 -7.74 -12.54 0.34
N SER A 13 -8.46 -12.82 1.42
CA SER A 13 -9.63 -12.06 1.83
C SER A 13 -9.23 -10.66 2.34
N THR A 14 -10.16 -9.70 2.29
CA THR A 14 -9.96 -8.36 2.86
C THR A 14 -9.55 -8.41 4.33
N ALA A 15 -10.01 -9.43 5.06
CA ALA A 15 -9.63 -9.66 6.46
C ALA A 15 -8.14 -10.05 6.60
N GLU A 16 -7.61 -10.89 5.71
CA GLU A 16 -6.19 -11.26 5.68
C GLU A 16 -5.32 -10.09 5.26
N ILE A 17 -5.73 -9.34 4.24
CA ILE A 17 -5.09 -8.09 3.80
C ILE A 17 -4.99 -7.09 4.97
N LYS A 18 -6.10 -6.85 5.69
CA LYS A 18 -6.11 -6.00 6.90
C LYS A 18 -5.17 -6.49 7.99
N ARG A 19 -5.12 -7.81 8.24
CA ARG A 19 -4.24 -8.41 9.25
C ARG A 19 -2.77 -8.27 8.86
N ALA A 20 -2.44 -8.52 7.60
CA ALA A 20 -1.08 -8.40 7.08
C ALA A 20 -0.60 -6.94 7.13
N PHE A 21 -1.43 -6.00 6.67
CA PHE A 21 -1.19 -4.56 6.80
C PHE A 21 -0.89 -4.18 8.25
N ARG A 22 -1.77 -4.53 9.21
CA ARG A 22 -1.54 -4.22 10.63
C ARG A 22 -0.19 -4.76 11.14
N LYS A 23 0.18 -5.98 10.75
CA LYS A 23 1.43 -6.61 11.19
C LYS A 23 2.65 -5.91 10.60
N LEU A 24 2.62 -5.58 9.31
CA LEU A 24 3.72 -4.92 8.62
C LEU A 24 3.84 -3.45 9.02
N SER A 25 2.71 -2.74 9.17
CA SER A 25 2.67 -1.36 9.65
C SER A 25 3.24 -1.23 11.05
N LEU A 26 2.98 -2.18 11.95
CA LEU A 26 3.62 -2.22 13.28
C LEU A 26 5.11 -2.58 13.20
N LYS A 27 5.49 -3.46 12.28
CA LYS A 27 6.90 -3.87 12.10
C LYS A 27 7.76 -2.74 11.55
N HIS A 28 7.24 -1.99 10.60
CA HIS A 28 7.92 -0.90 9.89
C HIS A 28 7.52 0.48 10.39
N HIS A 29 6.81 0.56 11.52
CA HIS A 29 6.36 1.84 12.08
C HIS A 29 7.56 2.75 12.39
N PRO A 30 7.51 4.05 12.07
CA PRO A 30 8.61 4.99 12.34
C PRO A 30 8.91 5.15 13.83
N ASP A 31 7.90 5.02 14.70
CA ASP A 31 8.10 4.98 16.16
C ASP A 31 9.03 3.85 16.63
N LYS A 32 8.96 2.68 15.96
CA LYS A 32 9.78 1.51 16.29
C LYS A 32 11.09 1.47 15.50
N ASN A 33 11.15 2.18 14.37
CA ASN A 33 12.32 2.24 13.49
C ASN A 33 12.66 3.72 13.19
N PRO A 34 13.01 4.51 14.23
CA PRO A 34 13.30 5.92 14.03
C PRO A 34 14.55 6.08 13.16
N GLY A 35 14.43 6.82 12.05
CA GLY A 35 15.54 7.09 11.12
C GLY A 35 15.85 5.95 10.15
N ASP A 36 15.04 4.89 10.08
CA ASP A 36 15.20 3.85 9.08
C ASP A 36 14.39 4.18 7.82
N GLU A 37 15.05 4.75 6.82
CA GLU A 37 14.45 5.07 5.51
C GLU A 37 13.91 3.81 4.82
N SER A 38 14.51 2.64 5.05
CA SER A 38 14.05 1.39 4.45
C SER A 38 12.73 0.90 5.08
N ALA A 39 12.56 1.13 6.39
CA ALA A 39 11.30 0.86 7.07
C ALA A 39 10.21 1.84 6.62
N ALA A 40 10.56 3.11 6.47
CA ALA A 40 9.67 4.14 5.96
C ALA A 40 9.16 3.83 4.54
N GLN A 41 10.08 3.42 3.65
CA GLN A 41 9.74 3.02 2.29
C GLN A 41 8.83 1.79 2.26
N LYS A 42 9.15 0.74 3.04
CA LYS A 42 8.29 -0.44 3.16
C LYS A 42 6.92 -0.13 3.74
N PHE A 43 6.85 0.78 4.71
CA PHE A 43 5.58 1.22 5.28
C PHE A 43 4.70 1.89 4.22
N ALA A 44 5.29 2.74 3.39
CA ALA A 44 4.61 3.40 2.27
C ALA A 44 4.07 2.40 1.24
N GLU A 45 4.91 1.43 0.84
CA GLU A 45 4.50 0.36 -0.08
C GLU A 45 3.34 -0.46 0.49
N VAL A 46 3.43 -0.84 1.77
CA VAL A 46 2.40 -1.59 2.50
C VAL A 46 1.09 -0.80 2.61
N ALA A 47 1.18 0.52 2.82
CA ALA A 47 0.02 1.40 2.87
C ALA A 47 -0.67 1.55 1.52
N GLY A 48 0.10 1.75 0.43
CA GLY A 48 -0.44 1.81 -0.93
C GLY A 48 -1.10 0.49 -1.34
N ALA A 49 -0.43 -0.64 -1.06
CA ALA A 49 -0.98 -1.97 -1.31
C ALA A 49 -2.30 -2.19 -0.55
N TYR A 50 -2.36 -1.79 0.71
CA TYR A 50 -3.58 -1.88 1.51
C TYR A 50 -4.71 -0.98 0.98
N ASP A 51 -4.42 0.26 0.59
CA ASP A 51 -5.44 1.18 0.06
C ASP A 51 -6.13 0.64 -1.20
N VAL A 52 -5.37 -0.06 -2.05
CA VAL A 52 -5.90 -0.66 -3.28
C VAL A 52 -6.61 -1.99 -3.00
N LEU A 53 -5.98 -2.89 -2.23
CA LEU A 53 -6.50 -4.23 -2.03
C LEU A 53 -7.64 -4.30 -1.00
N SER A 54 -7.77 -3.29 -0.13
CA SER A 54 -8.85 -3.24 0.87
C SER A 54 -10.18 -2.75 0.30
N ASP A 55 -10.16 -2.07 -0.85
CA ASP A 55 -11.32 -1.56 -1.56
C ASP A 55 -11.63 -2.47 -2.76
N GLU A 56 -12.82 -3.06 -2.80
CA GLU A 56 -13.21 -3.98 -3.89
C GLU A 56 -13.19 -3.31 -5.27
N GLU A 57 -13.51 -2.02 -5.37
CA GLU A 57 -13.51 -1.29 -6.63
C GLU A 57 -12.08 -1.05 -7.12
N LYS A 58 -11.18 -0.59 -6.22
CA LYS A 58 -9.76 -0.40 -6.55
C LYS A 58 -9.07 -1.72 -6.83
N LYS A 59 -9.35 -2.76 -6.04
CA LYS A 59 -8.86 -4.14 -6.25
C LYS A 59 -9.28 -4.66 -7.61
N THR A 60 -10.56 -4.50 -7.98
CA THR A 60 -11.06 -4.94 -9.29
C THR A 60 -10.39 -4.19 -10.43
N LYS A 61 -10.14 -2.88 -10.28
CA LYS A 61 -9.38 -2.09 -11.27
C LYS A 61 -7.93 -2.56 -11.37
N TYR A 62 -7.27 -2.80 -10.24
CA TYR A 62 -5.91 -3.32 -10.17
C TYR A 62 -5.80 -4.71 -10.82
N ASP A 63 -6.71 -5.62 -10.50
CA ASP A 63 -6.71 -6.98 -11.06
C ASP A 63 -7.01 -6.96 -12.58
N ARG A 64 -7.79 -5.98 -13.07
CA ARG A 64 -8.17 -5.86 -14.48
C ARG A 64 -7.15 -5.11 -15.35
N TYR A 65 -6.51 -4.09 -14.80
CA TYR A 65 -5.69 -3.15 -15.56
C TYR A 65 -4.25 -3.01 -15.03
N GLY A 66 -3.91 -3.69 -13.93
CA GLY A 66 -2.60 -3.57 -13.27
C GLY A 66 -2.37 -2.19 -12.64
N GLU A 67 -1.11 -1.93 -12.26
CA GLU A 67 -0.68 -0.63 -11.72
C GLU A 67 -0.92 0.53 -12.74
N GLU A 68 -0.84 0.25 -14.05
CA GLU A 68 -1.09 1.24 -15.10
C GLU A 68 -2.54 1.73 -15.16
N GLY A 69 -3.51 0.89 -14.80
CA GLY A 69 -4.92 1.27 -14.73
C GLY A 69 -5.28 2.11 -13.51
N LEU A 70 -4.51 1.95 -12.43
CA LEU A 70 -4.66 2.79 -11.25
C LEU A 70 -4.13 4.22 -11.52
N ALA A 71 -3.09 4.34 -12.34
CA ALA A 71 -2.51 5.62 -12.76
C ALA A 71 -3.45 6.45 -13.67
N ASN A 72 -4.40 5.83 -14.37
CA ASN A 72 -5.28 6.51 -15.33
C ASN A 72 -6.72 6.76 -14.83
N ALA A 73 -7.12 6.21 -13.68
CA ALA A 73 -8.52 6.26 -13.21
C ALA A 73 -8.84 7.43 -12.26
N GLY A 74 -7.87 8.29 -11.92
CA GLY A 74 -8.07 9.47 -11.08
C GLY A 74 -7.61 10.73 -11.81
N GLY A 75 -8.54 11.62 -12.14
CA GLY A 75 -8.17 12.99 -12.50
C GLY A 75 -7.42 13.64 -11.32
N GLY A 76 -6.12 13.86 -11.50
CA GLY A 76 -5.24 14.53 -10.54
C GLY A 76 -4.56 13.58 -9.55
N GLY A 77 -3.23 13.47 -9.67
CA GLY A 77 -2.38 12.81 -8.68
C GLY A 77 -2.22 11.31 -8.90
N GLY A 78 -1.27 10.93 -9.76
CA GLY A 78 -0.68 9.61 -9.69
C GLY A 78 0.02 9.50 -8.34
N HIS A 79 -0.66 8.92 -7.36
CA HIS A 79 -0.11 8.72 -6.04
C HIS A 79 0.93 7.60 -6.13
N ASP A 80 2.15 7.98 -6.45
CA ASP A 80 3.32 7.20 -6.07
C ASP A 80 3.18 6.86 -4.57
N PRO A 81 3.53 5.63 -4.13
CA PRO A 81 3.62 5.30 -2.71
C PRO A 81 4.49 6.32 -1.95
N PHE A 82 5.46 6.92 -2.65
CA PHE A 82 6.31 8.02 -2.19
C PHE A 82 5.55 9.35 -1.98
N ASP A 83 4.50 9.61 -2.76
CA ASP A 83 3.66 10.81 -2.64
C ASP A 83 2.67 10.67 -1.48
N ILE A 84 2.13 9.47 -1.27
CA ILE A 84 1.34 9.14 -0.05
C ILE A 84 2.23 9.25 1.19
N PHE A 85 3.47 8.77 1.11
CA PHE A 85 4.46 8.90 2.18
C PHE A 85 4.80 10.36 2.49
N SER A 86 5.05 11.17 1.47
CA SER A 86 5.33 12.61 1.61
C SER A 86 4.13 13.37 2.18
N GLN A 87 2.90 13.00 1.80
CA GLN A 87 1.68 13.57 2.38
C GLN A 87 1.46 13.17 3.85
N PHE A 88 1.94 12.00 4.26
CA PHE A 88 1.75 11.49 5.63
C PHE A 88 2.89 11.85 6.59
N PHE A 89 4.11 12.08 6.09
CA PHE A 89 5.32 12.30 6.89
C PHE A 89 6.15 13.54 6.53
N GLY A 90 5.84 14.26 5.44
CA GLY A 90 6.65 15.37 4.90
C GLY A 90 6.25 16.79 5.34
N GLY A 91 5.83 16.95 6.60
CA GLY A 91 5.59 18.26 7.22
C GLY A 91 6.83 18.81 7.92
#